data_AF-A0A0B8NXV4-F1
#
_entry.id   AF-A0A0B8NXV4-F1
#
_cell.length_a   1.000
_cell.length_b   1.000
_cell.length_c   1.000
_cell.angle_alpha   90.00
_cell.angle_beta   90.00
_cell.angle_gamma   90.00
#
_symmetry.space_group_name_H-M   'P 1'
#
loop_
_entity.id
_entity.type
_entity.pdbx_description
1 polymer ?
#
loop_
_entity_poly.entity_id
_entity_poly.type
_entity_poly.pdbx_seq_one_letter_code
_entity_poly.pdbx_strand_id
1 'polypeptide(L)'
;MTQHHSLTELVNTRRSVRKYDQEHDFDSTAVDKALELTLLSPNSSNMQLWEFHRVVTPEIRAELSEICMGQNAAKTANELVVFVTTPDKWQERAQMNAAQVRKNFEGRPMDSIAKRATKYYEKLIPFVYSNDGLGIKGLARKQ
;
A
#
# COMPACT_ATOMS: atom_id res chain seq x y z
N MET A 1 -27.56 17.34 6.75
CA MET A 1 -27.24 17.57 5.33
C MET A 1 -25.79 17.21 5.13
N THR A 2 -25.47 16.23 4.28
CA THR A 2 -24.09 15.83 4.00
C THR A 2 -23.44 16.90 3.13
N GLN A 3 -22.44 17.62 3.63
CA GLN A 3 -21.69 18.55 2.79
C GLN A 3 -20.84 17.74 1.81
N HIS A 4 -21.04 17.99 0.51
CA HIS A 4 -20.23 17.41 -0.54
C HIS A 4 -19.08 18.37 -0.86
N HIS A 5 -17.89 18.10 -0.30
CA HIS A 5 -16.68 18.80 -0.68
C HIS A 5 -16.13 18.26 -1.99
N SER A 6 -15.55 19.13 -2.83
CA SER A 6 -14.81 18.67 -3.99
C SER A 6 -13.52 17.95 -3.58
N LEU A 7 -13.01 17.03 -4.40
CA LEU A 7 -11.71 16.39 -4.14
C LEU A 7 -10.59 17.42 -3.95
N THR A 8 -10.57 18.45 -4.79
CA THR A 8 -9.59 19.55 -4.72
C THR A 8 -9.65 20.28 -3.39
N GLU A 9 -10.85 20.56 -2.89
CA GLU A 9 -11.06 21.21 -1.60
C GLU A 9 -10.60 20.33 -0.45
N LEU A 10 -10.95 19.04 -0.45
CA LEU A 10 -10.52 18.08 0.57
C LEU A 10 -8.98 18.02 0.65
N VAL A 11 -8.30 17.94 -0.50
CA VAL A 11 -6.84 17.88 -0.56
C VAL A 11 -6.21 19.17 -0.01
N ASN A 12 -6.74 20.34 -0.36
CA ASN A 12 -6.18 21.64 0.05
C ASN A 12 -6.49 22.01 1.52
N THR A 13 -7.63 21.58 2.05
CA THR A 13 -8.05 21.88 3.42
C THR A 13 -7.51 20.87 4.43
N ARG A 14 -7.06 19.68 4.01
CA ARG A 14 -6.46 18.66 4.87
C ARG A 14 -5.37 19.24 5.79
N ARG A 15 -5.42 18.90 7.07
CA ARG A 15 -4.38 19.18 8.07
C ARG A 15 -4.01 17.91 8.82
N SER A 16 -2.81 17.86 9.37
CA SER A 16 -2.43 16.80 10.32
C SER A 16 -3.06 17.10 11.68
N VAL A 17 -4.16 16.41 11.99
CA VAL A 17 -4.80 16.42 13.30
C VAL A 17 -4.01 15.52 14.25
N ARG A 18 -3.81 15.96 15.50
CA ARG A 18 -2.99 15.24 16.49
C ARG A 18 -3.66 15.05 17.84
N LYS A 19 -4.93 15.44 17.96
CA LYS A 19 -5.78 15.24 19.13
C LYS A 19 -7.20 15.06 18.63
N TYR A 20 -7.80 13.93 18.95
CA TYR A 20 -9.15 13.57 18.53
C TYR A 20 -10.09 13.61 19.73
N ASP A 21 -11.38 13.82 19.46
CA ASP A 21 -12.44 13.76 20.45
C ASP A 21 -12.82 12.30 20.69
N GLN A 22 -12.68 11.84 21.93
CA GLN A 22 -12.96 10.45 22.31
C GLN A 22 -14.44 10.20 22.59
N GLU A 23 -15.23 11.26 22.82
CA GLU A 23 -16.66 11.17 23.10
C GLU A 23 -17.50 11.28 21.82
N HIS A 24 -16.88 11.61 20.69
CA HIS A 24 -17.57 11.70 19.41
C HIS A 24 -18.02 10.32 18.92
N ASP A 25 -19.25 10.24 18.41
CA ASP A 25 -19.77 9.04 17.77
C ASP A 25 -19.03 8.78 16.44
N PHE A 26 -18.06 7.86 16.51
CA PHE A 26 -17.12 7.61 15.42
C PHE A 26 -17.64 6.55 14.45
N ASP A 27 -17.81 6.93 13.18
CA ASP A 27 -18.17 5.99 12.10
C ASP A 27 -16.97 5.15 11.64
N SER A 28 -16.89 3.94 12.17
CA SER A 28 -15.88 2.94 11.79
C SER A 28 -15.95 2.57 10.30
N THR A 29 -17.11 2.66 9.63
CA THR A 29 -17.22 2.34 8.19
C THR A 29 -16.50 3.34 7.29
N ALA A 30 -16.22 4.54 7.78
CA ALA A 30 -15.45 5.54 7.06
C ALA A 30 -14.00 5.07 6.82
N VAL A 31 -13.40 4.35 7.78
CA VAL A 31 -12.05 3.81 7.67
C VAL A 31 -12.00 2.67 6.66
N ASP A 32 -13.00 1.79 6.65
CA ASP A 32 -13.09 0.71 5.66
C ASP A 32 -13.12 1.25 4.23
N LYS A 33 -14.02 2.21 3.97
CA LYS A 33 -14.12 2.88 2.67
C LYS A 33 -12.81 3.56 2.28
N ALA A 34 -12.13 4.19 3.24
CA ALA A 34 -10.83 4.82 2.98
C ALA A 34 -9.75 3.78 2.60
N LEU A 35 -9.73 2.61 3.25
CA LEU A 35 -8.81 1.52 2.92
C LEU A 35 -9.13 0.91 1.56
N GLU A 36 -10.40 0.67 1.23
CA GLU A 36 -10.83 0.19 -0.09
C GLU A 36 -10.38 1.13 -1.22
N LEU A 37 -10.57 2.44 -1.05
CA LEU A 37 -10.08 3.45 -1.99
C LEU A 37 -8.56 3.48 -2.06
N THR A 38 -7.87 3.29 -0.93
CA THR A 38 -6.40 3.24 -0.88
C THR A 38 -5.86 2.09 -1.73
N LEU A 39 -6.53 0.93 -1.77
CA LEU A 39 -6.15 -0.22 -2.60
C LEU A 39 -6.15 0.08 -4.11
N LEU A 40 -6.87 1.12 -4.55
CA LEU A 40 -6.89 1.55 -5.95
C LEU A 40 -5.66 2.38 -6.35
N SER A 41 -4.79 2.72 -5.39
CA SER A 41 -3.59 3.52 -5.66
C SER A 41 -2.63 2.78 -6.60
N PRO A 42 -2.09 3.44 -7.64
CA PRO A 42 -1.10 2.83 -8.50
C PRO A 42 0.19 2.57 -7.71
N ASN A 43 0.90 1.49 -8.07
CA ASN A 43 2.23 1.21 -7.55
C ASN A 43 3.12 0.58 -8.62
N SER A 44 4.44 0.59 -8.37
CA SER A 44 5.44 0.10 -9.30
C SER A 44 5.11 -1.31 -9.76
N SER A 45 4.91 -1.46 -11.07
CA SER A 45 4.66 -2.75 -11.71
C SER A 45 3.42 -3.50 -11.18
N ASN A 46 2.49 -2.80 -10.51
CA ASN A 46 1.34 -3.39 -9.84
C ASN A 46 1.72 -4.51 -8.84
N MET A 47 2.86 -4.38 -8.16
CA MET A 47 3.36 -5.38 -7.20
C MET A 47 2.57 -5.40 -5.89
N GLN A 48 1.95 -4.29 -5.50
CA GLN A 48 1.09 -4.18 -4.30
C GLN A 48 1.77 -4.75 -3.03
N LEU A 49 3.05 -4.42 -2.80
CA LEU A 49 3.86 -4.92 -1.68
C LEU A 49 3.62 -4.14 -0.40
N TRP A 50 2.35 -3.93 -0.08
CA TRP A 50 1.87 -3.26 1.13
C TRP A 50 0.89 -4.15 1.87
N GLU A 51 0.79 -3.92 3.17
CA GLU A 51 -0.24 -4.49 4.03
C GLU A 51 -0.62 -3.43 5.06
N PHE A 52 -1.91 -3.43 5.43
CA PHE A 52 -2.48 -2.44 6.35
C PHE A 52 -3.09 -3.18 7.53
N HIS A 53 -2.55 -2.95 8.73
CA HIS A 53 -3.13 -3.46 9.97
C HIS A 53 -4.00 -2.38 10.59
N ARG A 54 -5.31 -2.57 10.49
CA ARG A 54 -6.31 -1.72 11.14
C ARG A 54 -6.49 -2.18 12.58
N VAL A 55 -6.19 -1.30 13.52
CA VAL A 55 -6.20 -1.58 14.97
C VAL A 55 -7.38 -0.87 15.62
N VAL A 56 -8.40 -1.67 15.93
CA VAL A 56 -9.66 -1.23 16.56
C VAL A 56 -9.74 -1.65 18.04
N THR A 57 -8.91 -2.60 18.45
CA THR A 57 -8.87 -3.14 19.82
C THR A 57 -8.22 -2.12 20.77
N PRO A 58 -8.93 -1.67 21.83
CA PRO A 58 -8.42 -0.64 22.74
C PRO A 58 -7.06 -0.96 23.38
N GLU A 59 -6.87 -2.22 23.76
CA GLU A 59 -5.65 -2.70 24.42
C GLU A 59 -4.44 -2.60 23.47
N ILE A 60 -4.60 -3.04 22.22
CA ILE A 60 -3.55 -2.97 21.20
C ILE A 60 -3.27 -1.51 20.82
N ARG A 61 -4.29 -0.64 20.77
CA ARG A 61 -4.07 0.80 20.54
C ARG A 61 -3.25 1.43 21.67
N ALA A 62 -3.49 1.04 22.92
CA ALA A 62 -2.72 1.54 24.07
C ALA A 62 -1.24 1.13 23.96
N GLU A 63 -0.96 -0.12 23.60
CA GLU A 63 0.41 -0.59 23.33
C GLU A 63 1.07 0.20 22.18
N LEU A 64 0.35 0.40 21.07
CA LEU A 64 0.84 1.19 19.94
C LEU A 64 1.08 2.65 20.29
N SER A 65 0.30 3.24 21.18
CA SER A 65 0.54 4.59 21.70
C SER A 65 1.91 4.69 22.37
N GLU A 66 2.26 3.71 23.20
CA GLU A 66 3.55 3.69 23.89
C GLU A 66 4.71 3.48 22.90
N ILE A 67 4.56 2.58 21.93
CA ILE A 67 5.51 2.42 20.82
C ILE A 67 5.67 3.72 20.02
N CYS A 68 4.57 4.46 19.83
CA CYS A 68 4.56 5.79 19.22
C CYS A 68 5.08 6.90 20.16
N MET A 69 5.81 6.57 21.23
CA MET A 69 6.37 7.50 22.22
C MET A 69 5.33 8.38 22.92
N GLY A 70 4.12 7.84 23.10
CA GLY A 70 3.03 8.50 23.78
C GLY A 70 2.49 9.74 23.06
N GLN A 71 2.62 9.80 21.73
CA GLN A 71 2.09 10.89 20.90
C GLN A 71 0.56 10.99 21.02
N ASN A 72 0.04 12.21 21.17
CA ASN A 72 -1.39 12.46 21.32
C ASN A 72 -2.23 11.90 20.16
N ALA A 73 -1.70 11.89 18.93
CA ALA A 73 -2.40 11.33 17.78
C ALA A 73 -2.68 9.83 17.96
N ALA A 74 -1.69 9.07 18.46
CA ALA A 74 -1.84 7.65 18.73
C ALA A 74 -2.69 7.38 19.97
N LYS A 75 -2.59 8.23 20.99
CA LYS A 75 -3.38 8.12 22.23
C LYS A 75 -4.87 8.37 22.04
N THR A 76 -5.22 9.33 21.22
CA THR A 76 -6.60 9.86 21.18
C THR A 76 -7.41 9.39 19.98
N ALA A 77 -6.78 8.85 18.93
CA ALA A 77 -7.50 8.33 17.77
C ALA A 77 -8.40 7.13 18.14
N ASN A 78 -9.59 7.08 17.54
CA ASN A 78 -10.51 5.95 17.67
C ASN A 78 -9.93 4.67 17.04
N GLU A 79 -9.14 4.79 15.98
CA GLU A 79 -8.49 3.67 15.30
C GLU A 79 -7.10 4.08 14.80
N LEU A 80 -6.21 3.10 14.69
CA LEU A 80 -4.89 3.26 14.08
C LEU A 80 -4.76 2.34 12.88
N VAL A 81 -4.11 2.81 11.83
CA VAL A 81 -3.74 1.97 10.68
C VAL A 81 -2.22 1.93 10.59
N VAL A 82 -1.64 0.75 10.76
CA VAL A 82 -0.21 0.51 10.62
C VAL A 82 0.07 0.05 9.20
N PHE A 83 0.88 0.81 8.47
CA PHE A 83 1.30 0.51 7.11
C PHE A 83 2.62 -0.26 7.15
N VAL A 84 2.65 -1.44 6.57
CA VAL A 84 3.86 -2.26 6.48
C VAL A 84 4.14 -2.63 5.02
N THR A 85 5.42 -2.81 4.71
CA THR A 85 5.85 -3.34 3.41
C THR A 85 5.91 -4.87 3.48
N THR A 86 5.57 -5.54 2.38
CA THR A 86 5.60 -7.02 2.27
C THR A 86 6.61 -7.48 1.22
N PRO A 87 7.91 -7.21 1.43
CA PRO A 87 8.94 -7.55 0.44
C PRO A 87 9.00 -9.06 0.18
N ASP A 88 8.69 -9.90 1.17
CA ASP A 88 8.61 -11.36 1.06
C ASP A 88 7.65 -11.84 -0.04
N LYS A 89 6.58 -11.08 -0.32
CA LYS A 89 5.56 -11.44 -1.33
C LYS A 89 5.99 -11.14 -2.76
N TRP A 90 7.18 -10.58 -3.00
CA TRP A 90 7.59 -10.11 -4.34
C TRP A 90 7.57 -11.21 -5.40
N GLN A 91 7.99 -12.43 -5.06
CA GLN A 91 8.09 -13.53 -6.02
C GLN A 91 6.72 -13.93 -6.56
N GLU A 92 5.77 -14.14 -5.65
CA GLU A 92 4.39 -14.50 -5.98
C GLU A 92 3.74 -13.41 -6.82
N ARG A 93 3.87 -12.14 -6.41
CA ARG A 93 3.30 -10.98 -7.13
C ARG A 93 3.89 -10.82 -8.52
N ALA A 94 5.21 -11.00 -8.68
CA ALA A 94 5.87 -10.94 -9.98
C ALA A 94 5.37 -12.04 -10.92
N GLN A 95 5.20 -13.27 -10.42
CA GLN A 95 4.68 -14.39 -11.20
C GLN A 95 3.23 -14.15 -11.64
N MET A 96 2.36 -13.71 -10.73
CA MET A 96 0.97 -13.38 -11.05
C MET A 96 0.88 -12.28 -12.11
N ASN A 97 1.65 -11.20 -11.96
CA ASN A 97 1.66 -10.10 -12.92
C ASN A 97 2.20 -10.55 -14.30
N ALA A 98 3.26 -11.35 -14.34
CA ALA A 98 3.77 -11.92 -15.58
C ALA A 98 2.74 -12.83 -16.28
N ALA A 99 2.05 -13.68 -15.53
CA ALA A 99 0.99 -14.54 -16.06
C ALA A 99 -0.17 -13.71 -16.63
N GLN A 100 -0.62 -12.67 -15.92
CA GLN A 100 -1.67 -11.78 -16.40
C GLN A 100 -1.25 -11.03 -17.68
N VAL A 101 0.00 -10.56 -17.74
CA VAL A 101 0.53 -9.87 -18.93
C VAL A 101 0.59 -10.82 -20.12
N ARG A 102 1.04 -12.07 -19.92
CA ARG A 102 1.02 -13.10 -20.96
C ARG A 102 -0.40 -13.33 -21.48
N LYS A 103 -1.37 -13.48 -20.56
CA LYS A 103 -2.79 -13.63 -20.89
C LYS A 103 -3.33 -12.47 -21.73
N ASN A 104 -2.95 -11.22 -21.41
CA ASN A 104 -3.38 -10.04 -22.15
C ASN A 104 -2.88 -10.01 -23.61
N PHE A 105 -1.84 -10.78 -23.95
CA PHE A 105 -1.31 -10.91 -25.31
C PHE A 105 -1.64 -12.26 -25.97
N GLU A 106 -2.49 -13.09 -25.36
CA GLU A 106 -2.95 -14.33 -25.99
C GLU A 106 -3.74 -14.05 -27.28
N GLY A 107 -3.60 -14.94 -28.27
CA GLY A 107 -4.35 -14.85 -29.53
C GLY A 107 -3.87 -13.78 -30.51
N ARG A 108 -2.78 -13.06 -30.22
CA ARG A 108 -2.16 -12.09 -31.14
C ARG A 108 -0.68 -12.36 -31.38
N PRO A 109 -0.12 -11.90 -32.51
CA PRO A 109 1.32 -11.97 -32.75
C PRO A 109 2.11 -11.26 -31.66
N MET A 110 3.25 -11.85 -31.31
CA MET A 110 4.22 -11.30 -30.36
C MET A 110 4.98 -10.13 -31.00
N ASP A 111 4.31 -8.98 -31.11
CA ASP A 111 4.85 -7.75 -31.67
C ASP A 111 5.86 -7.06 -30.72
N SER A 112 6.36 -5.90 -31.11
CA SER A 112 7.35 -5.16 -30.33
C SER A 112 6.84 -4.73 -28.95
N ILE A 113 5.54 -4.45 -28.81
CA ILE A 113 4.91 -4.04 -27.54
C ILE A 113 4.82 -5.28 -26.62
N ALA A 114 4.28 -6.38 -27.14
CA ALA A 114 4.14 -7.62 -26.40
C ALA A 114 5.51 -8.15 -25.94
N LYS A 115 6.54 -8.10 -26.79
CA LYS A 115 7.92 -8.48 -26.42
C LYS A 115 8.48 -7.62 -25.29
N ARG A 116 8.30 -6.30 -25.34
CA ARG A 116 8.80 -5.37 -24.31
C ARG A 116 8.07 -5.59 -22.98
N ALA A 117 6.75 -5.69 -23.01
CA ALA A 117 5.95 -5.93 -21.80
C ALA A 117 6.30 -7.28 -21.17
N THR A 118 6.35 -8.35 -21.96
CA THR A 118 6.73 -9.70 -21.50
C THR A 118 8.14 -9.69 -20.89
N LYS A 119 9.12 -9.08 -21.57
CA LYS A 119 10.50 -8.95 -21.03
C LYS A 119 10.54 -8.17 -19.71
N TYR A 120 9.74 -7.12 -19.58
CA TYR A 120 9.68 -6.32 -18.36
C TYR A 120 9.14 -7.14 -17.17
N TYR A 121 8.00 -7.81 -17.35
CA TYR A 121 7.34 -8.58 -16.29
C TYR A 121 8.01 -9.91 -15.96
N GLU A 122 8.59 -10.60 -16.95
CA GLU A 122 9.20 -11.92 -16.74
C GLU A 122 10.68 -11.87 -16.37
N LYS A 123 11.40 -10.80 -16.74
CA LYS A 123 12.84 -10.71 -16.53
C LYS A 123 13.24 -9.53 -15.67
N LEU A 124 12.83 -8.32 -16.03
CA LEU A 124 13.30 -7.13 -15.33
C LEU A 124 12.76 -7.05 -13.90
N ILE A 125 11.46 -7.23 -13.71
CA ILE A 125 10.85 -7.17 -12.38
C ILE A 125 11.47 -8.23 -11.44
N PRO A 126 11.56 -9.52 -11.80
CA PRO A 126 12.22 -10.49 -10.94
C PRO A 126 13.66 -10.13 -10.61
N PHE A 127 14.42 -9.61 -11.58
CA PHE A 127 15.80 -9.17 -11.35
C PHE A 127 15.91 -7.97 -10.39
N VAL A 128 15.00 -7.00 -10.48
CA VAL A 128 15.01 -5.78 -9.66
C VAL A 128 14.43 -6.03 -8.26
N TYR A 129 13.48 -6.94 -8.11
CA TYR A 129 12.89 -7.26 -6.81
C TYR A 129 13.57 -8.42 -6.09
N SER A 130 14.47 -9.18 -6.76
CA SER A 130 15.29 -10.19 -6.11
C SER A 130 16.35 -9.56 -5.19
N ASN A 131 15.93 -9.13 -4.02
CA ASN A 131 16.82 -8.81 -2.92
C ASN A 131 17.09 -10.10 -2.14
N ASP A 132 18.36 -10.40 -1.87
CA ASP A 132 18.72 -11.36 -0.85
C ASP A 132 18.56 -10.70 0.54
N GLY A 133 18.30 -11.51 1.56
CA GLY A 133 18.13 -11.01 2.94
C GLY A 133 19.37 -10.27 3.49
N LEU A 134 20.54 -10.42 2.85
CA LEU A 134 21.80 -9.74 3.20
C LEU A 134 22.07 -8.49 2.34
N GLY A 135 21.25 -8.20 1.33
CA GLY A 135 21.37 -7.03 0.45
C GLY A 135 22.52 -7.06 -0.58
N ILE A 136 23.23 -8.18 -0.75
CA ILE A 136 24.39 -8.32 -1.64
C ILE A 136 24.02 -8.11 -3.12
N LYS A 137 22.91 -8.70 -3.56
CA LYS A 137 22.33 -8.49 -4.90
C LYS A 137 21.92 -7.03 -5.08
N GLY A 138 21.44 -6.36 -4.02
CA GLY A 138 21.17 -4.92 -4.02
C GLY A 138 22.43 -4.11 -4.33
N LEU A 139 23.54 -4.40 -3.64
CA LEU A 139 24.84 -3.76 -3.88
C LEU A 139 25.36 -3.99 -5.30
N ALA A 140 25.29 -5.22 -5.82
CA ALA A 140 25.74 -5.53 -7.18
C ALA A 140 24.93 -4.83 -8.30
N ARG A 141 23.72 -4.34 -7.99
CA ARG A 141 22.85 -3.60 -8.93
C ARG A 141 23.03 -2.09 -8.87
N LYS A 142 23.68 -1.56 -7.83
CA LYS A 142 24.08 -0.14 -7.78
C LYS A 142 25.28 0.04 -8.71
N GLN A 143 25.02 0.57 -9.91
CA GLN A 143 26.04 1.22 -10.74
C GLN A 143 26.05 2.71 -10.42
#